data_AF-A0A9P5MK83-F1
#
_entry.id   AF-A0A9P5MK83-F1
#
_cell.length_a   1.000
_cell.length_b   1.000
_cell.length_c   1.000
_cell.angle_alpha   90.00
_cell.angle_beta   90.00
_cell.angle_gamma   90.00
#
_symmetry.space_group_name_H-M   'P 1'
#
loop_
_entity.id
_entity.type
_entity.pdbx_description
1 polymer ?
#
loop_
_entity_poly.entity_id
_entity_poly.type
_entity_poly.pdbx_seq_one_letter_code
_entity_poly.pdbx_strand_id
1 'polypeptide(L)'
;MAVPFSKTVDGHESHMGINHFAPFLFTALVFPVLARSGTPSSPARIVNITSGAHRLTAIRFDDINFQDGKEYVPWQGYGQSKTANILFANELARRSKEKSVSVVAYSLHPGSEPLPRPNDHFIPS
;
A
#
# COMPACT_ATOMS: atom_id res chain seq x y z
N MET A 1 -3.17 12.98 -3.30
CA MET A 1 -2.72 11.91 -4.22
C MET A 1 -2.01 12.55 -5.39
N ALA A 2 -1.06 11.86 -6.03
CA ALA A 2 -0.35 12.38 -7.21
C ALA A 2 0.30 13.75 -6.98
N VAL A 3 1.03 13.89 -5.87
CA VAL A 3 1.76 15.12 -5.53
C VAL A 3 3.04 15.28 -6.37
N PRO A 4 3.58 16.51 -6.52
CA PRO A 4 4.87 16.74 -7.17
C PRO A 4 5.99 15.90 -6.54
N PHE A 5 7.06 15.67 -7.32
CA PHE A 5 8.20 14.91 -6.83
C PHE A 5 8.79 15.56 -5.58
N SER A 6 9.03 14.73 -4.58
CA SER A 6 9.76 15.09 -3.36
C SER A 6 10.37 13.84 -2.76
N LYS A 7 11.34 14.03 -1.87
CA LYS A 7 11.99 12.94 -1.15
C LYS A 7 11.62 12.97 0.33
N THR A 8 11.53 11.79 0.95
CA THR A 8 11.52 11.67 2.40
C THR A 8 12.89 12.07 2.97
N VAL A 9 12.96 12.21 4.30
CA VAL A 9 14.23 12.46 5.01
C VAL A 9 15.28 11.36 4.77
N ASP A 10 14.82 10.14 4.48
CA ASP A 10 15.66 8.97 4.15
C ASP A 10 16.06 8.92 2.66
N GLY A 11 15.66 9.90 1.85
CA GLY A 11 16.07 10.01 0.44
C GLY A 11 15.22 9.21 -0.56
N HIS A 12 14.08 8.65 -0.15
CA HIS A 12 13.16 7.92 -1.03
C HIS A 12 12.12 8.85 -1.65
N GLU A 13 11.69 8.56 -2.89
CA GLU A 13 10.51 9.20 -3.48
C GLU A 13 9.31 9.13 -2.52
N SER A 14 8.61 10.25 -2.37
CA SER A 14 7.69 10.45 -1.24
C SER A 14 6.48 9.51 -1.23
N HIS A 15 5.88 9.17 -2.38
CA HIS A 15 4.80 8.17 -2.42
C HIS A 15 5.30 6.79 -1.99
N MET A 16 6.45 6.33 -2.49
CA MET A 16 7.06 5.06 -2.08
C MET A 16 7.44 5.06 -0.60
N GLY A 17 8.09 6.11 -0.12
CA GLY A 17 8.49 6.26 1.27
C GLY A 17 7.30 6.22 2.22
N ILE A 18 6.28 7.04 1.96
CA ILE A 18 5.13 7.21 2.86
C ILE A 18 4.14 6.03 2.73
N ASN A 19 3.78 5.64 1.50
CA ASN A 19 2.70 4.67 1.30
C ASN A 19 3.16 3.21 1.41
N HIS A 20 4.46 2.94 1.25
CA HIS A 20 4.97 1.59 1.19
C HIS A 20 6.09 1.32 2.20
N PHE A 21 7.21 2.05 2.15
CA PHE A 21 8.36 1.74 3.02
C PHE A 21 8.08 1.94 4.50
N ALA A 22 7.43 3.04 4.88
CA ALA A 22 7.03 3.26 6.26
C ALA A 22 6.06 2.17 6.79
N PRO A 23 4.95 1.83 6.10
CA PRO A 23 4.10 0.71 6.50
C PRO A 23 4.78 -0.66 6.47
N PHE A 24 5.68 -0.91 5.52
CA PHE A 24 6.47 -2.14 5.45
C PHE A 24 7.34 -2.29 6.72
N LEU A 25 8.08 -1.24 7.07
CA LEU A 25 8.92 -1.22 8.27
C LEU A 25 8.08 -1.35 9.54
N PHE A 26 6.99 -0.58 9.64
CA PHE A 26 6.05 -0.69 10.76
C PHE A 26 5.54 -2.12 10.93
N THR A 27 5.11 -2.73 9.83
CA THR A 27 4.64 -4.13 9.82
C THR A 27 5.74 -5.07 10.31
N ALA A 28 6.97 -4.92 9.83
CA ALA A 28 8.10 -5.75 10.25
C ALA A 28 8.38 -5.62 11.76
N LEU A 29 8.30 -4.41 12.31
CA LEU A 29 8.52 -4.14 13.74
C LEU A 29 7.43 -4.75 14.63
N VAL A 30 6.16 -4.70 14.21
CA VAL A 30 5.04 -5.25 14.99
C VAL A 30 4.75 -6.73 14.69
N PHE A 31 5.34 -7.28 13.63
CA PHE A 31 5.10 -8.66 13.19
C PHE A 31 5.28 -9.71 14.30
N PRO A 32 6.33 -9.66 15.16
CA PRO A 32 6.47 -10.63 16.24
C PRO A 32 5.29 -10.63 17.22
N VAL A 33 4.68 -9.47 17.48
CA VAL A 33 3.50 -9.36 18.36
C VAL A 33 2.28 -9.97 17.67
N LEU A 34 2.07 -9.62 16.40
CA LEU A 34 0.95 -10.16 15.59
C LEU A 34 1.04 -11.69 15.49
N ALA A 35 2.22 -12.23 15.21
CA ALA A 35 2.49 -13.65 15.11
C ALA A 35 2.20 -14.41 16.41
N ARG A 36 2.42 -13.80 17.58
CA ARG A 36 2.07 -14.39 18.88
C ARG A 36 0.60 -14.28 19.23
N SER A 37 -0.07 -13.21 18.76
CA SER A 37 -1.49 -12.97 19.05
C SER A 37 -2.45 -13.79 18.19
N GLY A 38 -2.03 -14.19 16.99
CA GLY A 38 -2.87 -14.95 16.08
C GLY A 38 -2.94 -16.43 16.44
N THR A 39 -4.10 -17.05 16.20
CA THR A 39 -4.29 -18.50 16.34
C THR A 39 -4.80 -19.09 15.01
N PRO A 40 -4.73 -20.42 14.80
CA PRO A 40 -5.29 -21.03 13.60
C PRO A 40 -6.78 -20.74 13.36
N SER A 41 -7.57 -20.59 14.42
CA SER A 41 -9.00 -20.27 14.34
C SER A 41 -9.29 -18.76 14.31
N SER A 42 -8.34 -17.92 14.70
CA SER A 42 -8.45 -16.46 14.71
C SER A 42 -7.10 -15.82 14.37
N PRO A 43 -6.70 -15.81 13.08
CA PRO A 43 -5.42 -15.27 12.68
C PRO A 43 -5.39 -13.74 12.83
N ALA A 44 -4.22 -13.21 13.19
CA ALA A 44 -3.98 -11.77 13.14
C ALA A 44 -4.02 -11.30 11.68
N ARG A 45 -4.53 -10.09 11.43
CA ARG A 45 -4.77 -9.60 10.07
C ARG A 45 -4.01 -8.33 9.81
N ILE A 46 -3.38 -8.26 8.64
CA ILE A 46 -2.74 -7.06 8.10
C ILE A 46 -3.47 -6.69 6.82
N VAL A 47 -3.95 -5.46 6.72
CA VAL A 47 -4.72 -4.98 5.56
C VAL A 47 -4.05 -3.75 4.97
N ASN A 48 -3.51 -3.90 3.75
CA ASN A 48 -2.87 -2.82 3.02
C ASN A 48 -3.88 -2.12 2.10
N ILE A 49 -4.08 -0.82 2.31
CA ILE A 49 -4.95 -0.02 1.46
C ILE A 49 -4.23 0.34 0.15
N THR A 50 -4.77 -0.18 -0.95
CA THR A 50 -4.34 0.12 -2.31
C THR A 50 -5.32 1.08 -3.03
N SER A 51 -5.13 1.30 -4.33
CA SER A 51 -5.94 2.18 -5.18
C SER A 51 -6.01 1.62 -6.59
N GLY A 52 -7.05 1.95 -7.36
CA GLY A 52 -7.10 1.66 -8.81
C GLY A 52 -5.87 2.17 -9.59
N ALA A 53 -5.15 3.15 -9.05
CA ALA A 53 -3.89 3.67 -9.62
C ALA A 53 -2.77 2.62 -9.74
N HIS A 54 -2.82 1.47 -9.05
CA HIS A 54 -1.84 0.39 -9.23
C HIS A 54 -1.74 -0.10 -10.69
N ARG A 55 -2.79 0.10 -11.49
CA ARG A 55 -2.83 -0.27 -12.91
C ARG A 55 -1.97 0.63 -13.80
N LEU A 56 -1.57 1.80 -13.30
CA LEU A 56 -0.86 2.81 -14.10
C LEU A 56 0.64 2.53 -14.23
N THR A 57 1.23 1.78 -13.29
CA THR A 57 2.68 1.60 -13.22
C THR A 57 3.06 0.36 -12.43
N ALA A 58 3.98 -0.43 -13.01
CA ALA A 58 4.66 -1.53 -12.32
C ALA A 58 5.80 -0.99 -11.42
N ILE A 59 6.44 -1.85 -10.64
CA ILE A 59 7.59 -1.44 -9.83
C ILE A 59 8.83 -1.26 -10.72
N ARG A 60 9.45 -0.08 -10.67
CA ARG A 60 10.76 0.20 -11.24
C ARG A 60 11.84 -0.28 -10.26
N PHE A 61 12.13 -1.58 -10.26
CA PHE A 61 13.08 -2.17 -9.31
C PHE A 61 14.49 -1.58 -9.42
N ASP A 62 14.92 -1.22 -10.64
CA ASP A 62 16.25 -0.64 -10.88
C ASP A 62 16.31 0.86 -10.56
N ASP A 63 15.16 1.54 -10.46
CA ASP A 63 15.07 2.98 -10.25
C ASP A 63 13.73 3.37 -9.62
N ILE A 64 13.63 3.16 -8.31
CA ILE A 64 12.43 3.48 -7.52
C ILE A 64 12.20 5.00 -7.45
N ASN A 65 13.25 5.80 -7.62
CA ASN A 65 13.25 7.26 -7.41
C ASN A 65 13.05 8.07 -8.71
N PHE A 66 12.73 7.42 -9.83
CA PHE A 66 12.47 8.08 -11.13
C PHE A 66 13.62 9.01 -11.56
N GLN A 67 14.86 8.52 -11.50
CA GLN A 67 16.09 9.27 -11.78
C GLN A 67 16.17 10.60 -11.01
N ASP A 68 15.93 10.53 -9.69
CA ASP A 68 15.86 11.72 -8.82
C ASP A 68 14.81 12.75 -9.29
N GLY A 69 13.68 12.26 -9.79
CA GLY A 69 12.54 13.08 -10.19
C GLY A 69 12.52 13.50 -11.66
N LYS A 70 13.55 13.20 -12.45
CA LYS A 70 13.63 13.59 -13.87
C LYS A 70 12.58 12.90 -14.73
N GLU A 71 12.23 11.65 -14.42
CA GLU A 71 11.22 10.87 -15.13
C GLU A 71 9.89 10.79 -14.35
N TYR A 72 9.74 11.60 -13.30
CA TYR A 72 8.63 11.45 -12.38
C TYR A 72 7.32 11.97 -12.97
N VAL A 73 6.36 11.06 -13.12
CA VAL A 73 4.96 11.40 -13.39
C VAL A 73 4.15 11.15 -12.12
N PRO A 74 3.47 12.17 -11.55
CA PRO A 74 2.85 12.05 -10.22
C PRO A 74 1.91 10.85 -10.04
N TRP A 75 1.10 10.55 -11.06
CA TRP A 75 0.21 9.39 -11.03
C TRP A 75 0.93 8.05 -11.15
N GLN A 76 2.08 8.01 -11.84
CA GLN A 76 2.91 6.81 -11.92
C GLN A 76 3.64 6.55 -10.60
N GLY A 77 4.20 7.59 -9.97
CA GLY A 77 4.79 7.47 -8.63
C GLY A 77 3.78 6.98 -7.59
N TYR A 78 2.59 7.59 -7.58
CA TYR A 78 1.49 7.10 -6.73
C TYR A 78 1.09 5.67 -7.07
N GLY A 79 0.91 5.35 -8.35
CA GLY A 79 0.56 4.01 -8.84
C GLY A 79 1.57 2.95 -8.43
N GLN A 80 2.86 3.23 -8.58
CA GLN A 80 3.97 2.38 -8.14
C GLN A 80 3.84 2.00 -6.66
N SER A 81 3.60 2.99 -5.79
CA SER A 81 3.43 2.74 -4.35
C SER A 81 2.23 1.83 -4.03
N LYS A 82 1.17 1.90 -4.86
CA LYS A 82 -0.05 1.09 -4.69
C LYS A 82 0.12 -0.31 -5.26
N THR A 83 0.91 -0.48 -6.31
CA THR A 83 1.40 -1.79 -6.78
C THR A 83 2.27 -2.46 -5.71
N ALA A 84 3.16 -1.71 -5.06
CA ALA A 84 4.03 -2.23 -4.02
C ALA A 84 3.24 -2.80 -2.82
N ASN A 85 2.16 -2.13 -2.42
CA ASN A 85 1.28 -2.60 -1.36
C ASN A 85 0.56 -3.92 -1.68
N ILE A 86 0.18 -4.14 -2.94
CA ILE A 86 -0.41 -5.40 -3.40
C ILE A 86 0.62 -6.52 -3.34
N LEU A 87 1.81 -6.28 -3.93
CA LEU A 87 2.89 -7.27 -3.93
C LEU A 87 3.31 -7.66 -2.52
N PHE A 88 3.40 -6.69 -1.61
CA PHE A 88 3.73 -6.94 -0.21
C PHE A 88 2.66 -7.75 0.52
N ALA A 89 1.38 -7.45 0.34
CA ALA A 89 0.31 -8.26 0.94
C ALA A 89 0.38 -9.72 0.46
N ASN A 90 0.55 -9.93 -0.85
CA ASN A 90 0.65 -11.25 -1.45
C ASN A 90 1.85 -12.03 -0.90
N GLU A 91 3.03 -11.40 -0.87
CA GLU A 91 4.25 -12.04 -0.40
C GLU A 91 4.22 -12.31 1.11
N LEU A 92 3.64 -11.40 1.89
CA LEU A 92 3.48 -11.60 3.33
C LEU A 92 2.52 -12.76 3.63
N ALA A 93 1.42 -12.88 2.89
CA ALA A 93 0.49 -14.00 3.01
C ALA A 93 1.17 -15.32 2.65
N ARG A 94 1.92 -15.36 1.53
CA ARG A 94 2.68 -16.54 1.08
C ARG A 94 3.68 -16.99 2.15
N ARG A 95 4.53 -16.07 2.63
CA ARG A 95 5.55 -16.38 3.66
C ARG A 95 4.93 -16.80 4.99
N SER A 96 3.83 -16.18 5.41
CA SER A 96 3.15 -16.54 6.67
C SER A 96 2.60 -17.96 6.59
N LYS A 97 2.02 -18.35 5.45
CA LYS A 97 1.57 -19.72 5.20
C LYS A 97 2.71 -20.73 5.21
N GLU A 98 3.80 -20.44 4.50
CA GLU A 98 4.98 -21.32 4.44
C GLU A 98 5.62 -21.54 5.82
N LYS A 99 5.62 -20.51 6.66
CA LYS A 99 6.14 -20.58 8.03
C LYS A 99 5.11 -21.05 9.05
N SER A 100 3.89 -21.39 8.62
CA SER A 100 2.78 -21.79 9.51
C SER A 100 2.51 -20.78 10.63
N VAL A 101 2.68 -19.49 10.33
CA VAL A 101 2.37 -18.38 11.24
C VAL A 101 0.90 -18.01 11.06
N SER A 102 0.16 -17.86 12.15
CA SER A 102 -1.26 -17.46 12.16
C SER A 102 -1.46 -15.96 11.88
N VAL A 103 -0.88 -15.47 10.78
CA VAL A 103 -1.03 -14.12 10.26
C VAL A 103 -1.53 -14.22 8.82
N VAL A 104 -2.57 -13.45 8.50
CA VAL A 104 -3.08 -13.29 7.13
C VAL A 104 -2.89 -11.85 6.67
N ALA A 105 -2.59 -11.68 5.38
CA ALA A 105 -2.39 -10.37 4.78
C ALA A 105 -3.30 -10.20 3.56
N TYR A 106 -3.91 -9.02 3.44
CA TYR A 106 -4.80 -8.67 2.35
C TYR A 106 -4.45 -7.29 1.80
N SER A 107 -4.78 -7.08 0.52
CA SER A 107 -4.78 -5.75 -0.09
C SER A 107 -6.16 -5.44 -0.65
N LEU A 108 -6.67 -4.23 -0.43
CA LEU A 108 -7.97 -3.81 -0.97
C LEU A 108 -7.93 -2.39 -1.53
N HIS A 109 -8.67 -2.17 -2.60
CA HIS A 109 -9.00 -0.83 -3.10
C HIS A 109 -10.40 -0.48 -2.61
N PRO A 110 -10.59 0.66 -1.90
CA PRO A 110 -11.89 1.02 -1.32
C PRO A 110 -12.94 1.47 -2.36
N GLY A 111 -12.61 1.50 -3.65
CA GLY A 111 -13.47 2.09 -4.67
C GLY A 111 -13.20 3.59 -4.86
N SER A 112 -13.98 4.20 -5.75
CA SER A 112 -14.08 5.65 -5.89
C SER A 112 -15.41 6.08 -5.31
N GLU A 113 -15.41 7.05 -4.41
CA GLU A 113 -16.64 7.74 -4.03
C GLU A 113 -17.21 8.42 -5.29
N PRO A 114 -18.45 8.11 -5.70
CA PRO A 114 -19.11 8.90 -6.72
C PRO A 114 -19.19 10.34 -6.23
N LEU A 115 -18.84 11.30 -7.09
CA LEU A 115 -19.23 12.69 -6.82
C LEU A 115 -20.76 12.70 -6.64
N PRO A 116 -21.29 13.52 -5.71
CA PRO A 116 -22.73 13.68 -5.59
C PRO A 116 -23.30 13.97 -6.97
N ARG A 117 -24.29 13.20 -7.42
CA ARG A 117 -24.92 13.54 -8.69
C ARG A 117 -25.58 14.91 -8.52
N PRO A 118 -25.69 15.72 -9.58
CA PRO A 118 -26.28 17.06 -9.49
C PRO A 118 -27.66 17.14 -8.81
N ASN A 119 -28.37 16.02 -8.65
CA ASN A 119 -29.70 15.91 -8.03
C ASN A 119 -29.76 15.02 -6.77
N ASP A 120 -28.63 14.61 -6.19
CA ASP A 120 -28.65 13.92 -4.90
C ASP A 120 -28.90 14.97 -3.80
N HIS A 121 -30.18 15.32 -3.59
CA HIS A 121 -30.60 16.10 -2.45
C HIS A 121 -30.30 15.29 -1.18
N PHE A 122 -29.43 15.80 -0.33
CA PHE A 122 -29.31 15.34 1.06
C PHE A 122 -30.70 15.47 1.70
N ILE A 123 -31.42 14.37 1.83
CA ILE A 123 -32.57 14.27 2.72
C ILE A 123 -32.01 13.76 4.04
N PRO A 124 -31.75 14.64 5.03
CA PRO A 124 -31.44 14.17 6.37
C PRO A 124 -32.69 13.48 6.95
N SER A 125 -32.49 12.26 7.46
CA SER A 125 -33.42 11.51 8.29
C SER A 125 -33.58 12.15 9.67
#